data_AF-Q6SFL3-F1
#
_entry.id   AF-Q6SFL3-F1
#
_cell.length_a   1.000
_cell.length_b   1.000
_cell.length_c   1.000
_cell.angle_alpha   90.00
_cell.angle_beta   90.00
_cell.angle_gamma   90.00
#
_symmetry.space_group_name_H-M   'P 1'
#
loop_
_entity.id
_entity.type
_entity.pdbx_description
1 polymer ?
#
loop_
_entity_poly.entity_id
_entity_poly.type
_entity_poly.pdbx_seq_one_letter_code
_entity_poly.pdbx_strand_id
1 'polypeptide(L)'
;MAVENNLHNYTKVFPISHLTKKGLWLVPVYKKDEKAIFFVGNNDTKKYITTDPESFNSVDVNGEPYFPLVHLMFAHLKSGSEEVMQDELITSGTFFLIPPRGDSANEIGWRVSESWYTLVIKTEILNHLRGYPIEKSEFDVFSKSKKNLEILLNNLKIKGEK
;
A
#
# COMPACT_ATOMS: atom_id res chain seq x y z
N MET A 1 -16.19 -17.36 -26.54
CA MET A 1 -14.74 -17.33 -26.33
C MET A 1 -14.49 -16.77 -24.94
N ALA A 2 -14.08 -17.60 -24.00
CA ALA A 2 -13.72 -17.14 -22.67
C ALA A 2 -12.40 -16.39 -22.80
N VAL A 3 -12.40 -15.09 -22.45
CA VAL A 3 -11.18 -14.34 -22.22
C VAL A 3 -10.61 -14.91 -20.93
N GLU A 4 -9.61 -15.78 -21.05
CA GLU A 4 -8.80 -16.21 -19.91
C GLU A 4 -8.15 -14.96 -19.34
N ASN A 5 -8.74 -14.44 -18.28
CA ASN A 5 -8.11 -13.44 -17.44
C ASN A 5 -6.81 -14.06 -16.93
N ASN A 6 -5.69 -13.65 -17.53
CA ASN A 6 -4.34 -13.78 -17.00
C ASN A 6 -4.22 -12.97 -15.69
N LEU A 7 -5.02 -13.31 -14.67
CA LEU A 7 -4.64 -13.03 -13.30
C LEU A 7 -3.40 -13.91 -13.07
N HIS A 8 -2.23 -13.30 -13.23
CA HIS A 8 -0.97 -13.85 -12.73
C HIS A 8 -1.24 -14.46 -11.36
N ASN A 9 -0.91 -15.74 -11.22
CA ASN A 9 -1.23 -16.53 -10.04
C ASN A 9 -0.56 -15.87 -8.82
N TYR A 10 -1.31 -15.06 -8.07
CA TYR A 10 -0.77 -14.24 -6.97
C TYR A 10 -0.31 -15.08 -5.77
N THR A 11 -0.33 -16.41 -5.87
CA THR A 11 0.04 -17.40 -4.86
C THR A 11 1.46 -17.25 -4.32
N LYS A 12 2.32 -16.45 -4.96
CA LYS A 12 3.70 -16.17 -4.52
C LYS A 12 3.91 -14.75 -3.99
N VAL A 13 2.85 -13.94 -3.91
CA VAL A 13 2.93 -12.55 -3.47
C VAL A 13 2.56 -12.49 -1.99
N PHE A 14 3.49 -12.03 -1.17
CA PHE A 14 3.34 -11.94 0.27
C PHE A 14 4.22 -10.80 0.81
N PRO A 15 3.96 -10.29 2.02
CA PRO A 15 4.76 -9.20 2.56
C PRO A 15 6.15 -9.70 2.97
N ILE A 16 7.15 -8.87 2.74
CA ILE A 16 8.56 -9.22 2.95
C ILE A 16 9.12 -8.37 4.08
N SER A 17 9.96 -8.95 4.94
CA SER A 17 10.61 -8.17 5.99
C SER A 17 11.55 -7.14 5.38
N HIS A 18 11.52 -5.91 5.91
CA HIS A 18 12.40 -4.86 5.45
C HIS A 18 13.86 -5.18 5.82
N LEU A 19 14.74 -5.26 4.82
CA LEU A 19 16.11 -5.77 4.99
C LEU A 19 16.95 -4.98 6.01
N THR A 20 16.75 -3.66 6.10
CA THR A 20 17.59 -2.77 6.92
C THR A 20 16.91 -2.17 8.16
N LYS A 21 15.58 -2.31 8.31
CA LYS A 21 14.81 -1.65 9.38
C LYS A 21 13.94 -2.68 10.11
N LYS A 22 14.32 -3.02 11.33
CA LYS A 22 13.59 -3.98 12.17
C LYS A 22 12.16 -3.51 12.41
N GLY A 23 11.22 -4.46 12.35
CA GLY A 23 9.80 -4.20 12.62
C GLY A 23 9.05 -3.56 11.44
N LEU A 24 9.71 -3.31 10.31
CA LEU A 24 9.07 -2.86 9.08
C LEU A 24 8.91 -4.00 8.08
N TRP A 25 7.86 -3.90 7.29
CA TRP A 25 7.49 -4.84 6.24
C TRP A 25 7.20 -4.09 4.95
N LEU A 26 7.65 -4.69 3.86
CA LEU A 26 7.34 -4.33 2.49
C LEU A 26 6.11 -5.11 2.07
N VAL A 27 5.00 -4.42 1.90
CA VAL A 27 3.69 -4.99 1.56
C VAL A 27 3.42 -4.71 0.09
N PRO A 28 3.40 -5.74 -0.76
CA PRO A 28 2.94 -5.60 -2.12
C PRO A 28 1.47 -5.18 -2.14
N VAL A 29 1.13 -4.27 -3.04
CA VAL A 29 -0.24 -3.84 -3.30
C VAL A 29 -0.47 -3.82 -4.80
N TYR A 30 -1.49 -4.52 -5.25
CA TYR A 30 -1.97 -4.46 -6.63
C TYR A 30 -3.13 -3.46 -6.70
N LYS A 31 -3.00 -2.40 -7.48
CA LYS A 31 -4.06 -1.43 -7.75
C LYS A 31 -4.35 -1.40 -9.25
N LYS A 32 -5.59 -1.72 -9.62
CA LYS A 32 -6.09 -1.56 -10.98
C LYS A 32 -7.51 -1.02 -10.92
N ASP A 33 -7.78 -0.02 -11.75
CA ASP A 33 -9.04 0.71 -11.77
C ASP A 33 -9.38 1.22 -10.35
N GLU A 34 -10.56 0.84 -9.86
CA GLU A 34 -11.12 1.20 -8.56
C GLU A 34 -10.80 0.19 -7.45
N LYS A 35 -9.93 -0.80 -7.70
CA LYS A 35 -9.64 -1.87 -6.73
C LYS A 35 -8.20 -1.83 -6.30
N ALA A 36 -7.99 -1.99 -4.99
CA ALA A 36 -6.68 -2.21 -4.39
C ALA A 36 -6.67 -3.53 -3.60
N ILE A 37 -5.64 -4.34 -3.78
CA ILE A 37 -5.44 -5.64 -3.12
C ILE A 37 -4.10 -5.59 -2.39
N PHE A 38 -4.15 -5.64 -1.06
CA PHE A 38 -2.98 -5.66 -0.18
C PHE A 38 -2.64 -7.12 0.12
N PHE A 39 -1.40 -7.51 -0.12
CA PHE A 39 -0.91 -8.86 0.14
C PHE A 39 -0.31 -8.92 1.53
N VAL A 40 -1.12 -9.37 2.50
CA VAL A 40 -0.79 -9.27 3.93
C VAL A 40 -0.30 -10.60 4.50
N GLY A 41 -0.43 -11.72 3.80
CA GLY A 41 0.15 -13.00 4.22
C GLY A 41 0.25 -13.97 3.07
N ASN A 42 0.76 -15.18 3.34
CA ASN A 42 0.76 -16.24 2.34
C ASN A 42 -0.69 -16.68 2.12
N ASN A 43 -1.24 -16.43 0.92
CA ASN A 43 -2.65 -16.59 0.56
C ASN A 43 -3.64 -15.73 1.39
N ASP A 44 -3.17 -14.67 2.04
CA ASP A 44 -4.04 -13.72 2.76
C ASP A 44 -3.94 -12.33 2.13
N THR A 45 -5.11 -11.77 1.80
CA THR A 45 -5.22 -10.48 1.10
C THR A 45 -6.35 -9.64 1.68
N LYS A 46 -6.15 -8.32 1.69
CA LYS A 46 -7.19 -7.34 2.01
C LYS A 46 -7.53 -6.51 0.78
N LYS A 47 -8.82 -6.42 0.49
CA LYS A 47 -9.34 -5.73 -0.70
C LYS A 47 -10.03 -4.45 -0.29
N TYR A 48 -9.81 -3.39 -1.05
CA TYR A 48 -10.36 -2.07 -0.83
C TYR A 48 -10.86 -1.50 -2.16
N ILE A 49 -11.91 -0.67 -2.09
CA ILE A 49 -12.43 0.08 -3.24
C ILE A 49 -11.88 1.50 -3.15
N THR A 50 -11.13 1.96 -4.16
CA THR A 50 -10.43 3.25 -4.10
C THR A 50 -11.32 4.46 -4.42
N THR A 51 -12.53 4.22 -4.92
CA THR A 51 -13.54 5.25 -5.23
C THR A 51 -14.59 5.40 -4.14
N ASP A 52 -14.66 4.44 -3.21
CA ASP A 52 -15.59 4.45 -2.09
C ASP A 52 -14.95 5.14 -0.88
N PRO A 53 -15.47 6.30 -0.43
CA PRO A 53 -14.99 6.98 0.76
C PRO A 53 -15.03 6.12 2.02
N GLU A 54 -15.95 5.16 2.13
CA GLU A 54 -16.04 4.27 3.29
C GLU A 54 -14.89 3.26 3.34
N SER A 55 -14.32 2.92 2.19
CA SER A 55 -13.09 2.13 2.11
C SER A 55 -11.85 2.93 2.56
N PHE A 56 -11.96 4.26 2.66
CA PHE A 56 -11.01 5.14 3.37
C PHE A 56 -11.37 5.31 4.84
N ASN A 57 -12.40 4.65 5.37
CA ASN A 57 -12.62 4.67 6.80
C ASN A 57 -11.41 4.04 7.50
N SER A 58 -11.03 4.67 8.61
CA SER A 58 -9.99 4.14 9.45
C SER A 58 -10.38 2.78 9.99
N VAL A 59 -9.44 1.85 9.97
CA VAL A 59 -9.56 0.68 10.83
C VAL A 59 -9.12 1.10 12.22
N ASP A 60 -9.98 0.86 13.23
CA ASP A 60 -9.65 1.14 14.62
C ASP A 60 -8.56 0.18 15.08
N VAL A 61 -7.41 0.76 15.43
CA VAL A 61 -6.25 0.08 15.94
C VAL A 61 -6.03 0.56 17.37
N ASN A 62 -6.57 -0.17 18.35
CA ASN A 62 -6.44 0.15 19.77
C ASN A 62 -6.86 1.59 20.14
N GLY A 63 -7.94 2.09 19.54
CA GLY A 63 -8.46 3.45 19.74
C GLY A 63 -7.84 4.49 18.81
N GLU A 64 -6.92 4.09 17.90
CA GLU A 64 -6.30 4.99 16.94
C GLU A 64 -6.63 4.61 15.48
N PRO A 65 -7.02 5.58 14.64
CA PRO A 65 -7.44 5.31 13.27
C PRO A 65 -6.24 5.07 12.32
N TYR A 66 -6.19 3.91 11.65
CA TYR A 66 -5.23 3.65 10.55
C TYR A 66 -5.92 3.65 9.17
N PHE A 67 -5.29 4.28 8.18
CA PHE A 67 -5.85 4.48 6.84
C PHE A 67 -4.99 3.82 5.74
N PRO A 68 -5.18 2.52 5.44
CA PRO A 68 -4.35 1.78 4.48
C PRO A 68 -4.33 2.41 3.07
N LEU A 69 -5.49 2.85 2.59
CA LEU A 69 -5.63 3.48 1.27
C LEU A 69 -4.89 4.82 1.16
N VAL A 70 -4.75 5.56 2.26
CA VAL A 70 -4.02 6.83 2.25
C VAL A 70 -2.57 6.60 1.86
N HIS A 71 -1.92 5.57 2.43
CA HIS A 71 -0.53 5.26 2.10
C HIS A 71 -0.35 4.90 0.62
N LEU A 72 -1.28 4.13 0.07
CA LEU A 72 -1.32 3.82 -1.36
C LEU A 72 -1.49 5.07 -2.22
N MET A 73 -2.40 5.98 -1.85
CA MET A 73 -2.64 7.21 -2.61
C MET A 73 -1.44 8.17 -2.56
N PHE A 74 -0.73 8.25 -1.42
CA PHE A 74 0.52 9.02 -1.35
C PHE A 74 1.60 8.45 -2.25
N ALA A 75 1.80 7.13 -2.22
CA ALA A 75 2.73 6.47 -3.12
C ALA A 75 2.35 6.77 -4.58
N HIS A 76 1.08 6.57 -4.95
CA HIS A 76 0.58 6.83 -6.29
C HIS A 76 0.83 8.28 -6.77
N LEU A 77 0.47 9.28 -5.96
CA LEU A 77 0.63 10.69 -6.32
C LEU A 77 2.10 11.11 -6.46
N LYS A 78 2.99 10.59 -5.60
CA LYS A 78 4.42 10.91 -5.65
C LYS A 78 5.16 10.23 -6.80
N SER A 79 4.65 9.08 -7.25
CA SER A 79 5.28 8.29 -8.33
C SER A 79 4.98 8.83 -9.74
N GLY A 80 4.19 9.91 -9.87
CA GLY A 80 3.66 10.39 -11.16
C GLY A 80 4.71 10.83 -12.20
N SER A 81 5.98 10.95 -11.80
CA SER A 81 7.09 11.34 -12.68
C SER A 81 8.20 10.28 -12.80
N GLU A 82 8.04 9.10 -12.20
CA GLU A 82 9.08 8.06 -12.16
C GLU A 82 8.92 7.06 -13.33
N GLU A 83 10.04 6.58 -13.87
CA GLU A 83 10.05 5.49 -14.85
C GLU A 83 9.66 4.19 -14.14
N VAL A 84 8.56 3.54 -14.58
CA VAL A 84 8.02 2.33 -13.96
C VAL A 84 8.13 1.12 -14.89
N MET A 85 8.24 -0.08 -14.32
CA MET A 85 8.32 -1.30 -15.12
C MET A 85 6.96 -1.71 -15.68
N GLN A 86 6.97 -2.54 -16.73
CA GLN A 86 5.77 -3.18 -17.24
C GLN A 86 5.28 -4.28 -16.27
N ASP A 87 3.96 -4.48 -16.18
CA ASP A 87 3.35 -5.44 -15.25
C ASP A 87 3.81 -6.88 -15.51
N GLU A 88 4.04 -7.25 -16.77
CA GLU A 88 4.45 -8.60 -17.20
C GLU A 88 5.85 -9.00 -16.70
N LEU A 89 6.67 -8.02 -16.31
CA LEU A 89 8.03 -8.26 -15.81
C LEU A 89 8.04 -8.60 -14.30
N ILE A 90 6.91 -8.44 -13.61
CA ILE A 90 6.79 -8.72 -12.17
C ILE A 90 6.64 -10.23 -11.95
N THR A 91 7.78 -10.89 -11.72
CA THR A 91 7.84 -12.37 -11.68
C THR A 91 8.11 -12.97 -10.30
N SER A 92 8.50 -12.16 -9.30
CA SER A 92 8.84 -12.67 -7.96
C SER A 92 8.75 -11.62 -6.85
N GLY A 93 8.69 -12.08 -5.59
CA GLY A 93 8.70 -11.22 -4.41
C GLY A 93 9.90 -10.27 -4.35
N THR A 94 11.04 -10.66 -4.92
CA THR A 94 12.27 -9.86 -4.96
C THR A 94 12.08 -8.52 -5.66
N PHE A 95 11.19 -8.41 -6.64
CA PHE A 95 10.91 -7.14 -7.32
C PHE A 95 10.38 -6.07 -6.37
N PHE A 96 9.60 -6.46 -5.36
CA PHE A 96 9.05 -5.53 -4.38
C PHE A 96 10.11 -4.98 -3.41
N LEU A 97 11.34 -5.54 -3.39
CA LEU A 97 12.45 -5.04 -2.59
C LEU A 97 13.20 -3.88 -3.24
N ILE A 98 13.03 -3.69 -4.54
CA ILE A 98 13.80 -2.73 -5.32
C ILE A 98 12.99 -1.43 -5.38
N PRO A 99 13.52 -0.30 -4.85
CA PRO A 99 12.88 1.00 -5.02
C PRO A 99 12.95 1.44 -6.49
N PRO A 100 12.05 2.33 -6.95
CA PRO A 100 12.10 2.89 -8.28
C PRO A 100 13.41 3.67 -8.46
N ARG A 101 13.83 3.82 -9.72
CA ARG A 101 15.03 4.59 -10.04
C ARG A 101 14.74 6.08 -9.85
N GLY A 102 15.52 6.75 -9.00
CA GLY A 102 15.40 8.18 -8.72
C GLY A 102 15.67 8.50 -7.24
N ASP A 103 15.61 9.79 -6.89
CA ASP A 103 15.87 10.29 -5.52
C ASP A 103 14.67 10.08 -4.56
N SER A 104 13.95 8.96 -4.70
CA SER A 104 12.73 8.72 -3.93
C SER A 104 13.06 8.40 -2.47
N ALA A 105 13.11 9.42 -1.61
CA ALA A 105 13.30 9.31 -0.16
C ALA A 105 12.07 8.75 0.59
N ASN A 106 11.17 8.02 -0.08
CA ASN A 106 9.86 7.67 0.48
C ASN A 106 9.94 6.50 1.47
N GLU A 107 9.87 6.84 2.75
CA GLU A 107 9.71 5.85 3.84
C GLU A 107 8.34 5.16 3.87
N ILE A 108 7.38 5.56 3.01
CA ILE A 108 5.98 5.11 3.07
C ILE A 108 5.65 4.09 1.95
N GLY A 109 6.39 4.10 0.84
CA GLY A 109 6.18 3.20 -0.30
C GLY A 109 6.45 3.82 -1.66
N TRP A 110 6.40 3.01 -2.70
CA TRP A 110 6.70 3.37 -4.09
C TRP A 110 5.87 2.57 -5.10
N ARG A 111 5.76 3.09 -6.33
CA ARG A 111 5.22 2.36 -7.48
C ARG A 111 6.30 1.49 -8.09
N VAL A 112 5.96 0.24 -8.40
CA VAL A 112 6.85 -0.76 -8.99
C VAL A 112 6.57 -0.93 -10.48
N SER A 113 5.29 -0.92 -10.87
CA SER A 113 4.84 -1.04 -12.26
C SER A 113 3.56 -0.24 -12.50
N GLU A 114 2.90 -0.44 -13.64
CA GLU A 114 1.61 0.18 -13.91
C GLU A 114 0.58 -0.08 -12.80
N SER A 115 0.44 -1.33 -12.37
CA SER A 115 -0.56 -1.73 -11.38
C SER A 115 0.03 -2.11 -10.01
N TRP A 116 1.35 -2.21 -9.86
CA TRP A 116 1.97 -2.68 -8.62
C TRP A 116 2.66 -1.59 -7.80
N TYR A 117 2.52 -1.72 -6.48
CA TYR A 117 3.12 -0.86 -5.48
C TYR A 117 3.76 -1.70 -4.37
N THR A 118 4.78 -1.14 -3.73
CA THR A 118 5.28 -1.64 -2.45
C THR A 118 5.03 -0.56 -1.40
N LEU A 119 4.33 -0.91 -0.33
CA LEU A 119 4.16 -0.03 0.82
C LEU A 119 5.06 -0.47 1.96
N VAL A 120 5.60 0.48 2.71
CA VAL A 120 6.35 0.20 3.93
C VAL A 120 5.40 0.40 5.10
N ILE A 121 5.12 -0.67 5.85
CA ILE A 121 4.28 -0.60 7.06
C ILE A 121 4.99 -1.28 8.24
N LYS A 122 4.55 -0.97 9.45
CA LYS A 122 5.06 -1.64 10.65
C LYS A 122 4.42 -3.02 10.84
N THR A 123 5.08 -3.85 11.66
CA THR A 123 4.64 -5.22 11.98
C THR A 123 3.26 -5.22 12.65
N GLU A 124 2.98 -4.26 13.51
CA GLU A 124 1.71 -4.15 14.22
C GLU A 124 0.56 -3.90 13.23
N ILE A 125 0.77 -2.96 12.30
CA ILE A 125 -0.18 -2.67 11.22
C ILE A 125 -0.39 -3.91 10.35
N LEU A 126 0.69 -4.60 9.98
CA LEU A 126 0.59 -5.81 9.17
C LEU A 126 -0.22 -6.90 9.87
N ASN A 127 0.05 -7.14 11.15
CA ASN A 127 -0.65 -8.13 11.96
C ASN A 127 -2.13 -7.75 12.14
N HIS A 128 -2.42 -6.46 12.32
CA HIS A 128 -3.78 -5.98 12.36
C HIS A 128 -4.51 -6.18 11.04
N LEU A 129 -3.87 -5.89 9.91
CA LEU A 129 -4.43 -6.18 8.59
C LEU A 129 -4.66 -7.69 8.38
N ARG A 130 -3.97 -8.58 9.10
CA ARG A 130 -4.25 -10.03 9.12
C ARG A 130 -5.37 -10.42 10.09
N GLY A 131 -5.87 -9.49 10.90
CA GLY A 131 -6.90 -9.73 11.91
C GLY A 131 -6.37 -10.11 13.30
N TYR A 132 -5.07 -9.95 13.57
CA TYR A 132 -4.51 -10.15 14.91
C TYR A 132 -4.66 -8.87 15.76
N PRO A 133 -4.93 -9.00 17.07
CA PRO A 133 -4.95 -7.86 17.99
C PRO A 133 -3.56 -7.26 18.15
N ILE A 134 -3.46 -5.96 18.42
CA ILE A 134 -2.20 -5.28 18.72
C ILE A 134 -2.05 -5.22 20.24
N GLU A 135 -1.02 -5.86 20.80
CA GLU A 135 -0.90 -5.99 22.26
C GLU A 135 -0.28 -4.76 22.97
N LYS A 136 0.32 -3.82 22.22
CA LYS A 136 0.74 -2.48 22.69
C LYS A 136 1.26 -1.67 21.49
N SER A 137 0.68 -0.50 21.24
CA SER A 137 1.26 0.48 20.32
C SER A 137 2.11 1.46 21.12
N GLU A 138 3.43 1.43 20.95
CA GLU A 138 4.33 2.43 21.57
C GLU A 138 4.53 3.68 20.69
N PHE A 139 3.84 3.86 19.54
CA PHE A 139 4.29 4.85 18.54
C PHE A 139 3.23 5.64 17.75
N ASP A 140 3.66 6.89 17.49
CA ASP A 140 3.13 8.03 16.72
C ASP A 140 2.82 7.80 15.21
N VAL A 141 2.59 6.55 14.77
CA VAL A 141 2.31 6.24 13.35
C VAL A 141 0.92 6.72 12.93
N PHE A 142 0.00 6.71 13.87
CA PHE A 142 -1.40 7.04 13.66
C PHE A 142 -1.61 8.55 13.49
N SER A 143 -0.86 9.37 14.23
CA SER A 143 -0.82 10.83 14.03
C SER A 143 -0.29 11.19 12.62
N LYS A 144 0.72 10.47 12.12
CA LYS A 144 1.27 10.62 10.77
C LYS A 144 0.26 10.19 9.69
N SER A 145 -0.49 9.12 9.91
CA SER A 145 -1.55 8.67 8.97
C SER A 145 -2.70 9.68 8.87
N LYS A 146 -3.15 10.25 9.99
CA LYS A 146 -4.19 11.28 10.02
C LYS A 146 -3.73 12.58 9.34
N LYS A 147 -2.51 13.04 9.66
CA LYS A 147 -1.91 14.21 8.99
C LYS A 147 -1.79 14.00 7.47
N ASN A 148 -1.41 12.80 7.05
CA ASN A 148 -1.37 12.43 5.64
C ASN A 148 -2.77 12.49 5.01
N LEU A 149 -3.81 11.96 5.67
CA LEU A 149 -5.19 12.06 5.17
C LEU A 149 -5.62 13.52 4.98
N GLU A 150 -5.34 14.40 5.96
CA GLU A 150 -5.65 15.83 5.87
C GLU A 150 -4.95 16.49 4.67
N ILE A 151 -3.68 16.18 4.43
CA ILE A 151 -2.92 16.65 3.26
C ILE A 151 -3.54 16.14 1.95
N LEU A 152 -3.92 14.86 1.90
CA LEU A 152 -4.52 14.24 0.71
C LEU A 152 -5.86 14.90 0.37
N LEU A 153 -6.73 15.08 1.36
CA LEU A 153 -8.04 15.71 1.20
C LEU A 153 -7.91 17.16 0.76
N ASN A 154 -6.95 17.92 1.30
CA ASN A 154 -6.68 19.28 0.87
C ASN A 154 -6.19 19.35 -0.59
N ASN A 155 -5.30 18.44 -1.00
CA ASN A 155 -4.84 18.39 -2.39
C ASN A 155 -5.94 17.99 -3.38
N LEU A 156 -6.88 17.12 -2.97
CA LEU A 156 -8.02 16.74 -3.79
C LEU A 156 -9.04 17.87 -3.93
N LYS A 157 -9.29 18.65 -2.86
CA LYS A 157 -10.14 19.86 -2.93
C LYS A 157 -9.60 20.90 -3.91
N ILE A 158 -8.30 21.17 -3.88
CA ILE A 158 -7.64 22.13 -4.80
C ILE A 158 -7.75 21.70 -6.27
N LYS A 159 -7.83 20.39 -6.55
CA LYS A 159 -8.02 19.87 -7.92
C LYS A 159 -9.47 19.89 -8.41
N GLY A 160 -10.44 19.99 -7.51
CA GLY A 160 -11.88 20.04 -7.84
C GLY A 160 -12.43 21.43 -8.12
N GLU A 161 -11.66 22.49 -7.87
CA GLU A 161 -12.05 23.90 -8.14
C GLU A 161 -11.61 24.42 -9.52
N LYS A 162 -11.51 23.55 -10.54
CA LYS A 162 -11.26 23.96 -11.93
C LYS A 162 -12.41 23.61 -12.86
#